data_AF-A0A6M1YBB3-F1
#
_entry.id   AF-A0A6M1YBB3-F1
#
_cell.length_a   1.000
_cell.length_b   1.000
_cell.length_c   1.000
_cell.angle_alpha   90.00
_cell.angle_beta   90.00
_cell.angle_gamma   90.00
#
_symmetry.space_group_name_H-M   'P 1'
#
loop_
_entity.id
_entity.type
_entity.pdbx_description
1 polymer ?
#
loop_
_entity_poly.entity_id
_entity_poly.type
_entity_poly.pdbx_seq_one_letter_code
_entity_poly.pdbx_strand_id
1 'polypeptide(L)'
;MSEHKFEYGPVARGTYMALVWLVILTAIVFPELLLWHLLLILFLGLGLRPLLEKTGLYDLYAHVTVSIAERLDRKFVEERRREIERNRRRKMYRRFGKDDPRLPKNW
;
A
#
# COMPACT_ATOMS: atom_id res chain seq x y z
N MET A 1 -20.98 21.67 7.12
CA MET A 1 -19.56 21.99 7.37
C MET A 1 -18.84 20.68 7.61
N SER A 2 -17.73 20.45 6.88
CA SER A 2 -16.86 19.26 6.83
C SER A 2 -17.51 17.91 6.42
N GLU A 3 -17.81 17.76 5.13
CA GLU A 3 -17.90 16.43 4.50
C GLU A 3 -16.49 15.82 4.43
N HIS A 4 -16.02 15.20 5.52
CA HIS A 4 -14.92 14.24 5.38
C HIS A 4 -15.46 13.01 4.67
N LYS A 5 -15.39 13.02 3.33
CA LYS A 5 -15.63 11.84 2.50
C LYS A 5 -14.59 10.80 2.90
N PHE A 6 -14.97 9.93 3.82
CA PHE A 6 -14.17 8.80 4.24
C PHE A 6 -13.80 7.96 3.00
N GLU A 7 -12.53 8.01 2.61
CA GLU A 7 -11.99 7.21 1.53
C GLU A 7 -11.25 6.00 2.09
N TYR A 8 -11.78 4.82 1.84
CA TYR A 8 -11.05 3.58 2.11
C TYR A 8 -9.75 3.58 1.31
N GLY A 9 -8.64 3.41 2.02
CA GLY A 9 -7.33 3.22 1.42
C GLY A 9 -7.29 2.01 0.48
N PRO A 10 -6.32 1.98 -0.45
CA PRO A 10 -6.21 0.93 -1.47
C PRO A 10 -6.08 -0.49 -0.86
N VAL A 11 -5.43 -0.60 0.31
CA VAL A 11 -5.30 -1.86 1.05
C VAL A 11 -6.68 -2.35 1.49
N ALA A 12 -7.48 -1.52 2.14
CA ALA A 12 -8.81 -1.91 2.60
C ALA A 12 -9.73 -2.32 1.44
N ARG A 13 -9.68 -1.58 0.33
CA ARG A 13 -10.41 -1.97 -0.90
C ARG A 13 -9.93 -3.32 -1.44
N GLY A 14 -8.63 -3.55 -1.48
CA GLY A 14 -8.03 -4.81 -1.91
C GLY A 14 -8.44 -5.99 -1.02
N THR A 15 -8.39 -5.81 0.30
CA THR A 15 -8.80 -6.84 1.26
C THR A 15 -10.28 -7.17 1.14
N TYR A 16 -11.15 -6.16 0.95
CA TYR A 16 -12.57 -6.38 0.70
C TYR A 16 -12.79 -7.19 -0.59
N MET A 17 -12.11 -6.81 -1.68
CA MET A 17 -12.19 -7.52 -2.95
C MET A 17 -11.75 -8.99 -2.81
N ALA A 18 -10.67 -9.25 -2.06
CA ALA A 18 -10.19 -10.60 -1.78
C ALA A 18 -11.21 -11.43 -0.98
N LEU A 19 -11.86 -10.83 0.02
CA LEU A 19 -12.93 -11.48 0.79
C LEU A 19 -14.15 -11.81 -0.08
N VAL A 20 -14.51 -10.94 -1.02
CA VAL A 20 -15.59 -11.22 -1.98
C VAL A 20 -15.24 -12.42 -2.86
N TRP A 21 -13.99 -12.49 -3.36
CA TRP A 21 -13.54 -13.66 -4.14
C TRP A 21 -13.50 -14.94 -3.31
N LEU A 22 -13.18 -14.85 -2.02
CA LEU A 22 -13.18 -15.98 -1.10
C LEU A 22 -14.59 -16.59 -0.90
N VAL A 23 -15.67 -15.86 -1.17
CA VAL A 23 -17.05 -16.40 -1.07
C VAL A 23 -17.23 -17.66 -1.91
N ILE A 24 -16.65 -17.70 -3.12
CA ILE A 24 -16.75 -18.86 -4.02
C ILE A 24 -16.08 -20.07 -3.37
N LEU A 25 -14.91 -19.87 -2.75
CA LEU A 25 -14.20 -20.93 -2.04
C LEU A 25 -15.00 -21.40 -0.81
N THR A 26 -15.52 -20.47 -0.02
CA THR A 26 -16.34 -20.78 1.16
C THR A 26 -17.60 -21.56 0.77
N ALA A 27 -18.21 -21.23 -0.36
CA ALA A 27 -19.40 -21.92 -0.87
C ALA A 27 -19.13 -23.38 -1.25
N ILE A 28 -17.91 -23.69 -1.74
CA ILE A 28 -17.53 -25.04 -2.15
C ILE A 28 -17.08 -25.87 -0.95
N VAL A 29 -16.27 -25.31 -0.06
CA VAL A 29 -15.63 -26.07 1.03
C VAL A 29 -16.51 -26.15 2.27
N PHE A 30 -17.18 -25.05 2.64
CA PHE A 30 -17.97 -24.95 3.87
C PHE A 30 -19.28 -24.17 3.64
N PRO A 31 -20.27 -24.77 2.96
CA PRO A 31 -21.52 -24.08 2.59
C PRO A 31 -22.34 -23.62 3.80
N GLU A 32 -22.23 -24.29 4.94
CA GLU A 32 -22.91 -23.92 6.19
C GLU A 32 -22.47 -22.53 6.71
N LEU A 33 -21.23 -22.13 6.41
CA LEU A 33 -20.65 -20.84 6.81
C LEU A 33 -20.90 -19.73 5.79
N LEU A 34 -21.46 -20.05 4.61
CA LEU A 34 -21.67 -19.11 3.52
C LEU A 34 -22.52 -17.91 3.96
N LEU A 35 -23.61 -18.17 4.70
CA LEU A 35 -24.52 -17.13 5.17
C LEU A 35 -23.83 -16.16 6.13
N TRP A 36 -23.01 -16.69 7.06
CA TRP A 36 -22.16 -15.87 7.93
C TRP A 36 -21.12 -15.08 7.16
N HIS A 37 -20.52 -15.67 6.12
CA HIS A 37 -19.55 -15.00 5.26
C HIS A 37 -20.19 -13.83 4.49
N LEU A 38 -21.38 -14.03 3.94
CA LEU A 38 -22.13 -12.98 3.25
C LEU A 38 -22.53 -11.85 4.20
N LEU A 39 -22.99 -12.17 5.40
CA LEU A 39 -23.29 -11.18 6.44
C LEU A 39 -22.05 -10.36 6.81
N LEU A 40 -20.90 -11.02 6.95
CA LEU A 40 -19.63 -10.36 7.23
C LEU A 40 -19.21 -9.41 6.10
N ILE A 41 -19.36 -9.82 4.84
CA ILE A 41 -19.07 -8.96 3.68
C ILE A 41 -20.03 -7.78 3.62
N LEU A 42 -21.33 -8.01 3.82
CA LEU A 42 -22.34 -6.96 3.86
C LEU A 42 -22.01 -5.95 4.98
N PHE A 43 -21.63 -6.45 6.16
CA PHE A 43 -21.20 -5.63 7.28
C PHE A 43 -19.93 -4.84 6.95
N LEU A 44 -18.93 -5.45 6.32
CA LEU A 44 -17.72 -4.73 5.90
C LEU A 44 -18.01 -3.62 4.88
N GLY A 45 -18.87 -3.90 3.89
CA GLY A 45 -19.17 -2.98 2.80
C GLY A 45 -20.07 -1.81 3.22
N LEU A 46 -21.08 -2.07 4.04
CA LEU A 46 -22.10 -1.08 4.42
C LEU A 46 -22.01 -0.63 5.88
N GLY A 47 -21.72 -1.56 6.80
CA GLY A 47 -21.77 -1.32 8.24
C GLY A 47 -20.48 -0.79 8.85
N LEU A 48 -19.32 -1.11 8.26
CA LEU A 48 -18.02 -0.74 8.81
C LEU A 48 -17.83 0.78 8.81
N ARG A 49 -18.21 1.45 7.71
CA ARG A 49 -18.07 2.89 7.55
C ARG A 49 -18.81 3.70 8.64
N PRO A 50 -20.13 3.53 8.83
CA PRO A 50 -20.84 4.28 9.87
C PRO A 50 -20.34 3.92 11.28
N LEU A 51 -19.79 2.72 11.48
CA LEU A 51 -19.24 2.30 12.76
C LEU A 51 -17.91 2.99 13.06
N LEU A 52 -17.03 3.16 12.06
CA LEU A 52 -15.81 3.95 12.20
C LEU A 52 -16.11 5.44 12.42
N GLU A 53 -17.09 5.99 11.69
CA GLU A 53 -17.50 7.39 11.86
C GLU A 53 -18.10 7.64 13.25
N LYS A 54 -18.90 6.71 13.79
CA LYS A 54 -19.51 6.83 15.12
C LYS A 54 -18.53 6.61 16.28
N THR A 55 -17.53 5.76 16.11
CA THR A 55 -16.60 5.39 17.19
C THR A 55 -15.38 6.32 17.27
N GLY A 56 -15.19 7.22 16.29
CA GLY A 56 -14.02 8.10 16.25
C GLY A 56 -12.70 7.37 16.00
N LEU A 57 -12.73 6.05 15.71
CA LEU A 57 -11.55 5.26 15.36
C LEU A 57 -10.91 5.68 14.02
N TYR A 58 -11.56 6.59 13.30
CA TYR A 58 -11.05 7.21 12.07
C TYR A 58 -9.63 7.74 12.23
N ASP A 59 -9.36 8.54 13.27
CA ASP A 59 -8.06 9.17 13.46
C ASP A 59 -6.96 8.13 13.72
N LEU A 60 -7.31 7.06 14.43
CA LEU A 60 -6.40 5.97 14.74
C LEU A 60 -6.06 5.16 13.48
N TYR A 61 -7.07 4.87 12.65
CA TYR A 61 -6.87 4.21 11.36
C TYR A 61 -6.04 5.08 10.41
N ALA A 62 -6.36 6.36 10.29
CA ALA A 62 -5.59 7.30 9.47
C ALA A 62 -4.13 7.36 9.89
N HIS A 63 -3.85 7.45 11.20
CA HIS A 63 -2.48 7.51 11.72
C HIS A 63 -1.69 6.22 11.42
N VAL A 64 -2.31 5.05 11.63
CA VAL A 64 -1.69 3.75 11.30
C VAL A 64 -1.39 3.65 9.80
N THR A 65 -2.35 4.03 8.96
CA THR A 65 -2.20 3.93 7.49
C THR A 65 -1.08 4.85 7.00
N VAL A 66 -1.01 6.09 7.50
CA VAL A 66 0.06 7.04 7.18
C VAL A 66 1.42 6.52 7.65
N SER A 67 1.53 5.95 8.86
CA SER A 67 2.79 5.41 9.37
C SER A 67 3.34 4.24 8.52
N ILE A 68 2.45 3.40 7.99
CA ILE A 68 2.81 2.29 7.10
C ILE A 68 3.23 2.83 5.74
N ALA A 69 2.48 3.79 5.19
CA ALA A 69 2.80 4.44 3.93
C ALA A 69 4.16 5.16 3.99
N GLU A 70 4.44 5.91 5.05
CA GLU A 70 5.73 6.57 5.25
C GLU A 70 6.90 5.57 5.30
N ARG A 71 6.73 4.43 5.96
CA ARG A 71 7.79 3.40 6.03
C ARG A 71 8.09 2.80 4.67
N LEU A 72 7.07 2.58 3.84
CA LEU A 72 7.25 2.07 2.48
C LEU A 72 7.87 3.13 1.58
N ASP A 73 7.36 4.36 1.63
CA ASP A 73 7.80 5.46 0.79
C ASP A 73 9.28 5.81 1.04
N ARG A 74 9.72 5.85 2.30
CA ARG A 74 11.16 6.06 2.62
C ARG A 74 12.06 5.06 1.92
N LYS A 75 11.70 3.78 1.88
CA LYS A 75 12.49 2.74 1.20
C LYS A 75 12.52 2.96 -0.31
N PHE A 76 11.36 3.22 -0.92
CA PHE A 76 11.28 3.46 -2.36
C PHE A 76 12.03 4.74 -2.79
N VAL A 77 11.91 5.81 -2.02
CA VAL A 77 12.59 7.09 -2.27
C VAL A 77 14.11 6.91 -2.14
N GLU A 78 14.60 6.22 -1.10
CA GLU A 78 16.03 5.93 -0.95
C GLU A 78 16.58 5.10 -2.10
N GLU A 79 15.85 4.08 -2.53
CA GLU A 79 16.26 3.19 -3.62
C GLU A 79 16.31 3.92 -4.96
N ARG A 80 15.30 4.74 -5.26
CA ARG A 80 15.29 5.61 -6.45
C ARG A 80 16.39 6.66 -6.41
N ARG A 81 16.68 7.25 -5.24
CA ARG A 81 17.77 8.21 -5.10
C ARG A 81 19.12 7.59 -5.42
N ARG A 82 19.37 6.36 -4.93
CA ARG A 82 20.58 5.58 -5.24
C ARG A 82 20.67 5.26 -6.73
N GLU A 83 19.57 4.90 -7.36
CA GLU A 83 19.50 4.61 -8.80
C GLU A 83 19.83 5.85 -9.66
N ILE A 84 19.23 6.99 -9.32
CA ILE A 84 19.48 8.27 -10.00
C ILE A 84 20.96 8.64 -9.85
N GLU A 85 21.53 8.48 -8.67
CA GLU A 85 22.93 8.82 -8.39
C GLU A 85 23.91 7.87 -9.11
N ARG A 86 23.59 6.58 -9.21
CA ARG A 86 24.34 5.61 -10.04
C ARG A 86 24.27 5.99 -11.52
N ASN A 87 23.08 6.34 -12.02
CA ASN A 87 22.91 6.76 -13.42
C ASN A 87 23.60 8.10 -13.72
N ARG A 88 23.56 9.04 -12.78
CA ARG A 88 24.27 10.33 -12.89
C ARG A 88 25.78 10.12 -12.94
N ARG A 89 26.31 9.26 -12.06
CA ARG A 89 27.71 8.82 -12.10
C ARG A 89 28.01 8.18 -13.45
N ARG A 90 27.32 7.13 -13.87
CA ARG A 90 27.54 6.47 -15.18
C ARG A 90 27.55 7.46 -16.35
N LYS A 91 26.62 8.43 -16.41
CA LYS A 91 26.61 9.48 -17.46
C LYS A 91 27.79 10.44 -17.39
N MET A 92 28.25 10.79 -16.19
CA MET A 92 29.44 11.62 -15.99
C MET A 92 30.69 10.89 -16.49
N TYR A 93 30.83 9.62 -16.12
CA TYR A 93 32.02 8.81 -16.43
C TYR A 93 32.02 8.19 -17.83
N ARG A 94 30.86 8.14 -18.52
CA ARG A 94 30.77 7.76 -19.95
C ARG A 94 31.62 8.65 -20.86
N ARG A 95 31.98 9.86 -20.41
CA ARG A 95 32.76 10.84 -21.18
C ARG A 95 34.26 10.76 -20.93
N PHE A 96 34.69 10.01 -19.91
CA PHE A 96 36.11 9.85 -19.55
C PHE A 96 36.63 8.52 -20.10
N GLY A 97 37.85 8.51 -20.65
CA GLY A 97 38.51 7.29 -21.13
C GLY A 97 38.99 6.40 -19.98
N LYS A 98 39.30 5.13 -20.23
CA LYS A 98 39.68 4.13 -19.20
C LYS A 98 40.86 4.57 -18.29
N ASP A 99 41.74 5.43 -18.80
CA ASP A 99 42.95 5.89 -18.11
C ASP A 99 42.79 7.26 -17.42
N ASP A 100 41.56 7.80 -17.32
CA ASP A 100 41.33 9.12 -16.71
C ASP A 100 41.49 9.07 -15.17
N PRO A 101 42.40 9.84 -14.57
CA PRO A 101 42.68 9.85 -13.13
C PRO A 101 41.49 10.32 -12.27
N ARG A 102 40.43 10.86 -12.88
CA ARG A 102 39.19 11.25 -12.19
C ARG A 102 38.21 10.10 -12.01
N LEU A 103 38.46 8.93 -12.61
CA LEU A 103 37.67 7.73 -12.38
C LEU A 103 37.96 7.17 -10.98
N PRO A 104 36.93 6.77 -10.20
CA PRO A 104 37.16 6.07 -8.94
C PRO A 104 37.99 4.81 -9.18
N LYS A 105 38.95 4.57 -8.28
CA LYS A 105 40.01 3.56 -8.35
C LYS A 105 39.50 2.10 -8.41
N ASN A 106 38.18 1.89 -8.32
CA ASN A 106 37.51 0.60 -8.18
C ASN A 106 36.37 0.42 -9.23
N TRP A 107 36.42 1.13 -10.37
CA TRP A 107 35.39 1.02 -11.42
C TRP A 107 35.40 -0.34 -12.12
#